data_AF-A0A521WL58-F1
#
_entry.id   AF-A0A521WL58-F1
#
_cell.length_a   1.000
_cell.length_b   1.000
_cell.length_c   1.000
_cell.angle_alpha   90.00
_cell.angle_beta   90.00
_cell.angle_gamma   90.00
#
_symmetry.space_group_name_H-M   'P 1'
#
loop_
_entity.id
_entity.type
_entity.pdbx_description
1 polymer ?
#
loop_
_entity_poly.entity_id
_entity_poly.type
_entity_poly.pdbx_seq_one_letter_code
_entity_poly.pdbx_strand_id
1 'polypeptide(L)'
;MEKEKQAELLLNHYNDTFEHLMYHWKMRNRVFIFILILLGVIVLDLVSPGLISKGVNAYIIKSLDLKIDDQNATVIDLSVINAGIWFVLLSLVVNYYQRSIFVDRTYHYIDKIERQLCLLMEGDFITREGKAYKSRTGIYKNDKEKRPIFLRTVGPLYTFIFPLLLCFITIWKLKSQNLPPASPMQYFDLIVGIVLIGYNIFYLLWVLKKA
;
A
#
# COMPACT_ATOMS: atom_id res chain seq x y z
N MET A 1 11.46 -0.09 43.56
CA MET A 1 10.03 -0.45 43.61
C MET A 1 9.13 0.40 42.71
N GLU A 2 9.03 1.74 42.87
CA GLU A 2 8.16 2.55 41.98
C GLU A 2 8.67 2.63 40.53
N LYS A 3 9.98 2.89 40.35
CA LYS A 3 10.64 2.89 39.02
C LYS A 3 10.55 1.55 38.30
N GLU A 4 10.69 0.45 39.04
CA GLU A 4 10.61 -0.91 38.47
C GLU A 4 9.20 -1.21 37.96
N LYS A 5 8.17 -0.87 38.75
CA LYS A 5 6.78 -1.01 38.33
C LYS A 5 6.44 -0.13 37.12
N GLN A 6 6.97 1.09 37.08
CA GLN A 6 6.82 1.99 35.94
C GLN A 6 7.50 1.42 34.68
N ALA A 7 8.73 0.89 34.83
CA ALA A 7 9.45 0.25 33.73
C ALA A 7 8.71 -1.00 33.23
N GLU A 8 8.14 -1.80 34.12
CA GLU A 8 7.32 -2.98 33.78
C GLU A 8 6.06 -2.59 32.99
N LEU A 9 5.30 -1.59 33.47
CA LEU A 9 4.11 -1.09 32.76
C LEU A 9 4.47 -0.56 31.37
N LEU A 10 5.57 0.18 31.26
CA LEU A 10 6.03 0.74 30.00
C LEU A 10 6.55 -0.35 29.05
N LEU A 11 7.16 -1.41 29.57
CA LEU A 11 7.60 -2.58 28.81
C LEU A 11 6.40 -3.36 28.25
N ASN A 12 5.37 -3.56 29.07
CA ASN A 12 4.12 -4.20 28.61
C ASN A 12 3.48 -3.38 27.50
N HIS A 13 3.36 -2.06 27.69
CA HIS A 13 2.84 -1.16 26.66
C HIS A 13 3.70 -1.15 25.38
N TYR A 14 5.03 -1.23 25.51
CA TYR A 14 5.93 -1.38 24.37
C TYR A 14 5.63 -2.67 23.59
N ASN A 15 5.49 -3.80 24.29
CA ASN A 15 5.21 -5.10 23.67
C ASN A 15 3.88 -5.09 22.93
N ASP A 16 2.82 -4.59 23.57
CA ASP A 16 1.49 -4.46 22.95
C ASP A 16 1.54 -3.56 21.71
N THR A 17 2.17 -2.38 21.85
CA THR A 17 2.33 -1.42 20.75
C THR A 17 3.12 -2.04 19.58
N PHE A 18 4.16 -2.82 19.89
CA PHE A 18 4.95 -3.53 18.89
C PHE A 18 4.15 -4.60 18.17
N GLU A 19 3.30 -5.35 18.88
CA GLU A 19 2.41 -6.34 18.25
C GLU A 19 1.42 -5.67 17.29
N HIS A 20 0.81 -4.56 17.71
CA HIS A 20 -0.04 -3.74 16.85
C HIS A 20 0.72 -3.24 15.60
N LEU A 21 1.94 -2.74 15.78
CA LEU A 21 2.80 -2.33 14.67
C LEU A 21 3.03 -3.47 13.68
N MET A 22 3.38 -4.66 14.18
CA MET A 22 3.66 -5.84 13.38
C MET A 22 2.43 -6.27 12.58
N TYR A 23 1.24 -6.23 13.18
CA TYR A 23 -0.03 -6.50 12.51
C TYR A 23 -0.26 -5.53 11.35
N HIS A 24 -0.16 -4.22 11.59
CA HIS A 24 -0.36 -3.21 10.55
C HIS A 24 0.69 -3.26 9.44
N TRP A 25 1.94 -3.60 9.78
CA TRP A 25 3.02 -3.81 8.82
C TRP A 25 2.74 -4.99 7.88
N LYS A 26 2.33 -6.15 8.42
CA LYS A 26 1.95 -7.32 7.61
C LYS A 26 0.75 -7.02 6.72
N MET A 27 -0.26 -6.34 7.25
CA MET A 27 -1.46 -5.99 6.48
C MET A 27 -1.15 -4.99 5.37
N ARG A 28 -0.31 -3.98 5.62
CA ARG A 28 0.16 -3.06 4.58
C ARG A 28 0.82 -3.81 3.42
N ASN A 29 1.70 -4.77 3.72
CA ASN A 29 2.39 -5.54 2.69
C ASN A 29 1.42 -6.43 1.89
N ARG A 30 0.41 -7.02 2.53
CA ARG A 30 -0.65 -7.79 1.82
C ARG A 30 -1.46 -6.90 0.89
N VAL A 31 -1.91 -5.74 1.38
CA VAL A 31 -2.66 -4.76 0.57
C VAL A 31 -1.81 -4.28 -0.61
N PHE A 32 -0.52 -4.01 -0.40
CA PHE A 32 0.40 -3.65 -1.47
C PHE A 32 0.46 -4.70 -2.58
N ILE A 33 0.56 -5.98 -2.24
CA ILE A 33 0.56 -7.07 -3.23
C ILE A 33 -0.76 -7.09 -4.02
N PHE A 34 -1.90 -6.93 -3.35
CA PHE A 34 -3.19 -6.85 -4.04
C PHE A 34 -3.27 -5.66 -4.99
N ILE A 35 -2.74 -4.49 -4.60
CA ILE A 35 -2.67 -3.32 -5.49
C ILE A 35 -1.78 -3.64 -6.70
N LEU A 36 -0.62 -4.27 -6.51
CA LEU A 36 0.27 -4.62 -7.63
C LEU A 36 -0.41 -5.58 -8.62
N ILE A 37 -1.12 -6.60 -8.13
CA ILE A 37 -1.89 -7.51 -8.97
C ILE A 37 -2.93 -6.72 -9.76
N LEU A 38 -3.70 -5.86 -9.10
CA LEU A 38 -4.75 -5.07 -9.74
C LEU A 38 -4.20 -4.07 -10.76
N LEU A 39 -3.05 -3.45 -10.47
CA LEU A 39 -2.34 -2.61 -11.43
C LEU A 39 -1.84 -3.41 -12.64
N GLY A 40 -1.34 -4.64 -12.42
CA GLY A 40 -0.96 -5.54 -13.50
C GLY A 40 -2.14 -5.87 -14.42
N VAL A 41 -3.32 -6.12 -13.83
CA VAL A 41 -4.57 -6.33 -14.58
C VAL A 41 -4.94 -5.08 -15.40
N ILE A 42 -4.87 -3.88 -14.80
CA ILE A 42 -5.17 -2.62 -15.51
C ILE A 42 -4.17 -2.36 -16.65
N VAL A 43 -2.88 -2.61 -16.44
CA VAL A 43 -1.85 -2.45 -17.47
C VAL A 43 -2.05 -3.45 -18.61
N LEU A 44 -2.44 -4.68 -18.30
CA LEU A 44 -2.75 -5.69 -19.32
C LEU A 44 -3.96 -5.27 -20.17
N ASP A 45 -5.01 -4.73 -19.56
CA ASP A 45 -6.15 -4.17 -20.30
C ASP A 45 -5.77 -2.92 -21.13
N LEU A 46 -4.81 -2.13 -20.66
CA LEU A 46 -4.27 -0.99 -21.41
C LEU A 46 -3.51 -1.40 -22.68
N VAL A 47 -2.64 -2.42 -22.55
CA VAL A 47 -1.79 -2.88 -23.65
C VAL A 47 -2.59 -3.75 -24.62
N SER A 48 -3.60 -4.46 -24.14
CA SER A 48 -4.46 -5.34 -24.95
C SER A 48 -5.93 -5.10 -24.63
N PRO A 49 -6.52 -4.02 -25.19
CA PRO A 49 -7.91 -3.66 -24.92
C PRO A 49 -8.86 -4.82 -25.22
N GLY A 50 -9.69 -5.15 -24.24
CA GLY A 50 -10.70 -6.21 -24.37
C GLY A 50 -10.17 -7.63 -24.24
N LEU A 51 -8.89 -7.85 -23.89
CA LEU A 51 -8.38 -9.19 -23.59
C LEU A 51 -9.07 -9.77 -22.34
N ILE A 52 -9.23 -8.96 -21.29
CA ILE A 52 -9.98 -9.34 -20.10
C ILE A 52 -11.44 -9.58 -20.46
N SER A 53 -12.02 -8.70 -21.28
CA SER A 53 -13.44 -8.80 -21.61
C SER A 53 -13.78 -10.07 -22.39
N LYS A 54 -12.93 -10.44 -23.34
CA LYS A 54 -13.02 -11.69 -24.09
C LYS A 54 -12.79 -12.91 -23.20
N GLY A 55 -11.78 -12.87 -22.33
CA GLY A 55 -11.47 -13.97 -21.42
C GLY A 55 -12.61 -14.29 -20.45
N VAL A 56 -13.20 -13.24 -19.84
CA VAL A 56 -14.35 -13.40 -18.93
C VAL A 56 -15.58 -13.89 -19.66
N ASN A 57 -15.92 -13.31 -20.82
CA ASN A 57 -17.06 -13.77 -21.61
C ASN A 57 -16.89 -15.24 -22.05
N ALA A 58 -15.70 -15.63 -22.52
CA ALA A 58 -15.41 -17.02 -22.88
C ALA A 58 -15.54 -17.99 -21.70
N TYR A 59 -15.10 -17.58 -20.51
CA TYR A 59 -15.27 -18.37 -19.29
C TYR A 59 -16.75 -18.54 -18.93
N ILE A 60 -17.53 -17.47 -18.99
CA ILE A 60 -18.96 -17.49 -18.65
C ILE A 60 -19.74 -18.39 -19.62
N ILE A 61 -19.55 -18.20 -20.93
CA ILE A 61 -20.18 -19.02 -21.98
C ILE A 61 -19.89 -20.50 -21.74
N LYS A 62 -18.62 -20.84 -21.46
CA LYS A 62 -18.21 -22.22 -21.15
C LYS A 62 -18.84 -22.74 -19.86
N SER A 63 -18.90 -21.92 -18.80
CA SER A 63 -19.42 -22.34 -17.49
C SER A 63 -20.93 -22.53 -17.45
N LEU A 64 -21.66 -21.82 -18.32
CA LEU A 64 -23.13 -21.86 -18.40
C LEU A 64 -23.64 -22.72 -19.57
N ASP A 65 -22.74 -23.41 -20.30
CA ASP A 65 -23.04 -24.20 -21.50
C ASP A 65 -23.93 -23.46 -22.51
N LEU A 66 -23.70 -22.15 -22.66
CA LEU A 66 -24.48 -21.32 -23.56
C LEU A 66 -24.06 -21.68 -25.00
N LYS A 67 -24.98 -22.25 -25.77
CA LYS A 67 -24.81 -22.55 -27.21
C LYS A 67 -24.90 -21.25 -28.02
N ILE A 68 -23.90 -20.40 -27.88
CA ILE A 68 -23.75 -19.19 -28.68
C ILE A 68 -22.74 -19.51 -29.78
N ASP A 69 -23.22 -19.54 -31.03
CA ASP A 69 -22.45 -19.95 -32.22
C ASP A 69 -21.47 -18.87 -32.70
N ASP A 70 -21.41 -17.72 -32.01
CA ASP A 70 -20.50 -16.62 -32.31
C ASP A 70 -19.41 -16.52 -31.23
N GLN A 71 -18.17 -16.78 -31.63
CA GLN A 71 -16.98 -16.67 -30.77
C GLN A 71 -16.72 -15.22 -30.31
N ASN A 72 -17.41 -14.23 -30.88
CA ASN A 72 -17.36 -12.82 -30.48
C ASN A 72 -18.61 -12.34 -29.74
N ALA A 73 -19.55 -13.22 -29.38
CA ALA A 73 -20.75 -12.81 -28.67
C ALA A 73 -20.40 -12.26 -27.28
N THR A 74 -20.68 -10.98 -27.07
CA THR A 74 -20.57 -10.33 -25.78
C THR A 74 -21.85 -10.57 -24.99
N VAL A 75 -21.81 -11.49 -24.02
CA VAL A 75 -22.95 -11.79 -23.13
C VAL A 75 -23.11 -10.71 -22.06
N ILE A 76 -21.98 -10.16 -21.59
CA ILE A 76 -21.95 -9.13 -20.54
C ILE A 76 -21.14 -7.93 -21.01
N ASP A 77 -21.72 -6.72 -20.88
CA ASP A 77 -20.95 -5.48 -20.95
C ASP A 77 -20.06 -5.36 -19.71
N LEU A 78 -18.77 -5.54 -19.92
CA LEU A 78 -17.77 -5.55 -18.86
C LEU A 78 -17.30 -4.14 -18.46
N SER A 79 -17.95 -3.09 -18.97
CA SER A 79 -17.74 -1.70 -18.54
C SER A 79 -17.97 -1.52 -17.03
N VAL A 80 -18.98 -2.19 -16.46
CA VAL A 80 -19.28 -2.16 -15.02
C VAL A 80 -18.20 -2.87 -14.20
N ILE A 81 -17.65 -3.98 -14.71
CA ILE A 81 -16.57 -4.71 -14.04
C ILE A 81 -15.29 -3.87 -14.02
N ASN A 82 -14.98 -3.19 -15.13
CA ASN A 82 -13.87 -2.26 -15.18
C ASN A 82 -14.03 -1.12 -14.14
N ALA A 83 -15.22 -0.50 -14.05
CA ALA A 83 -15.51 0.50 -13.02
C ALA A 83 -15.37 -0.07 -11.60
N GLY A 84 -15.82 -1.30 -11.37
CA GLY A 84 -15.64 -2.01 -10.11
C GLY A 84 -14.15 -2.21 -9.74
N ILE A 85 -13.31 -2.58 -10.71
CA ILE A 85 -11.86 -2.72 -10.53
C ILE A 85 -11.24 -1.40 -10.06
N TRP A 86 -11.62 -0.28 -10.66
CA TRP A 86 -11.17 1.05 -10.27
C TRP A 86 -11.58 1.41 -8.84
N PHE A 87 -12.82 1.13 -8.47
CA PHE A 87 -13.32 1.38 -7.12
C PHE A 87 -12.61 0.53 -6.06
N VAL A 88 -12.33 -0.74 -6.38
CA VAL A 88 -11.52 -1.63 -5.53
C VAL A 88 -10.10 -1.10 -5.40
N LEU A 89 -9.49 -0.63 -6.49
CA LEU A 89 -8.16 -0.02 -6.47
C LEU A 89 -8.12 1.18 -5.52
N LEU A 90 -9.07 2.11 -5.65
CA LEU A 90 -9.18 3.27 -4.76
C LEU A 90 -9.27 2.85 -3.30
N SER A 91 -10.14 1.89 -3.00
CA SER A 91 -10.34 1.39 -1.62
C SER A 91 -9.08 0.76 -1.05
N LEU A 92 -8.35 -0.03 -1.83
CA LEU A 92 -7.08 -0.64 -1.43
C LEU A 92 -5.98 0.42 -1.23
N VAL A 93 -5.90 1.42 -2.10
CA VAL A 93 -4.92 2.52 -2.00
C VAL A 93 -5.14 3.34 -0.73
N VAL A 94 -6.37 3.73 -0.43
CA VAL A 94 -6.71 4.43 0.83
C VAL A 94 -6.30 3.60 2.04
N ASN A 95 -6.64 2.31 2.05
CA ASN A 95 -6.23 1.38 3.11
C ASN A 95 -4.70 1.26 3.24
N TYR A 96 -3.99 1.20 2.12
CA TYR A 96 -2.53 1.13 2.09
C TYR A 96 -1.91 2.39 2.70
N TYR A 97 -2.39 3.59 2.35
CA TYR A 97 -1.86 4.83 2.91
C TYR A 97 -2.16 4.99 4.40
N GLN A 98 -3.39 4.71 4.83
CA GLN A 98 -3.74 4.75 6.26
C GLN A 98 -2.81 3.83 7.07
N ARG A 99 -2.58 2.60 6.61
CA ARG A 99 -1.67 1.66 7.29
C ARG A 99 -0.22 2.10 7.21
N SER A 100 0.22 2.67 6.09
CA SER A 100 1.58 3.19 5.94
C SER A 100 1.87 4.33 6.91
N ILE A 101 0.95 5.27 7.03
CA ILE A 101 1.03 6.39 7.98
C ILE A 101 1.02 5.87 9.42
N PHE A 102 0.15 4.90 9.72
CA PHE A 102 0.07 4.31 11.05
C PHE A 102 1.39 3.63 11.45
N VAL A 103 1.90 2.72 10.60
CA VAL A 103 3.16 2.00 10.84
C VAL A 103 4.28 2.99 11.12
N ASP A 104 4.37 4.04 10.31
CA ASP A 104 5.40 5.05 10.42
C ASP A 104 5.33 5.87 11.72
N ARG A 105 4.14 6.36 12.10
CA ARG A 105 3.94 7.06 13.37
C ARG A 105 4.24 6.17 14.57
N THR A 106 3.82 4.92 14.50
CA THR A 106 4.02 3.96 15.59
C THR A 106 5.50 3.60 15.74
N TYR A 107 6.29 3.51 14.67
CA TYR A 107 7.75 3.37 14.76
C TYR A 107 8.39 4.53 15.55
N HIS A 108 8.00 5.77 15.27
CA HIS A 108 8.50 6.94 16.02
C HIS A 108 8.06 6.93 17.49
N TYR A 109 6.85 6.45 17.76
CA TYR A 109 6.36 6.32 19.11
C TYR A 109 7.09 5.23 19.90
N ILE A 110 7.36 4.08 19.28
CA ILE A 110 8.17 3.01 19.86
C ILE A 110 9.58 3.49 20.17
N ASP A 111 10.25 4.24 19.27
CA ASP A 111 11.56 4.82 19.55
C ASP A 111 11.54 5.74 20.79
N LYS A 112 10.46 6.48 21.01
CA LYS A 112 10.30 7.30 22.23
C LYS A 112 10.13 6.43 23.48
N ILE A 113 9.35 5.35 23.39
CA ILE A 113 9.18 4.40 24.51
C ILE A 113 10.50 3.71 24.84
N GLU A 114 11.24 3.24 23.84
CA GLU A 114 12.57 2.61 24.01
C GLU A 114 13.52 3.55 24.76
N ARG A 115 13.56 4.83 24.38
CA ARG A 115 14.39 5.83 25.08
C ARG A 115 13.95 6.04 26.53
N GLN A 116 12.66 6.11 26.79
CA GLN A 116 12.13 6.25 28.17
C GLN A 116 12.47 5.03 29.03
N LEU A 117 12.35 3.81 28.47
CA LEU A 117 12.75 2.57 29.14
C LEU A 117 14.24 2.54 29.46
N CYS A 118 15.09 2.91 28.49
CA CYS A 118 16.54 2.94 28.69
C CYS A 118 16.96 3.98 29.73
N LEU A 119 16.27 5.12 29.80
CA LEU A 119 16.48 6.15 30.84
C LEU A 119 16.04 5.67 32.23
N LEU A 120 14.90 4.98 32.33
CA LEU A 120 14.38 4.46 33.61
C LEU A 120 15.22 3.32 34.18
N MET A 121 15.78 2.47 33.32
CA MET A 121 16.59 1.31 33.71
C MET A 121 18.10 1.55 33.67
N GLU A 122 18.54 2.76 33.34
CA GLU A 122 19.96 3.17 33.31
C GLU A 122 20.82 2.26 32.40
N GLY A 123 20.32 1.92 31.21
CA GLY A 123 21.09 1.15 30.22
C GLY A 123 20.38 0.92 28.88
N ASP A 124 21.17 0.54 27.86
CA ASP A 124 20.71 0.34 26.47
C ASP A 124 20.17 -1.10 26.25
N PHE A 125 19.19 -1.52 27.06
CA PHE A 125 18.65 -2.89 27.02
C PHE A 125 17.66 -3.13 25.88
N ILE A 126 16.83 -2.13 25.57
CA ILE A 126 15.76 -2.22 24.56
C ILE A 126 16.01 -1.17 23.51
N THR A 127 16.71 -1.59 22.45
CA THR A 127 17.11 -0.69 21.38
C THR A 127 16.87 -1.31 20.00
N ARG A 128 16.04 -2.35 19.94
CA ARG A 128 15.88 -3.21 18.75
C ARG A 128 15.31 -2.44 17.57
N GLU A 129 14.21 -1.72 17.78
CA GLU A 129 13.49 -1.00 16.72
C GLU A 129 14.04 0.41 16.49
N GLY A 130 14.72 1.00 17.48
CA GLY A 130 15.38 2.30 17.37
C GLY A 130 16.82 2.21 16.86
N LYS A 131 17.76 1.81 17.73
CA LYS A 131 19.20 1.91 17.46
C LYS A 131 19.76 0.70 16.69
N ALA A 132 19.39 -0.51 17.07
CA ALA A 132 19.86 -1.75 16.44
C ALA A 132 19.33 -1.88 15.01
N TYR A 133 18.12 -1.39 14.73
CA TYR A 133 17.55 -1.32 13.39
C TYR A 133 18.44 -0.54 12.41
N LYS A 134 19.13 0.52 12.86
CA LYS A 134 20.05 1.34 12.05
C LYS A 134 21.43 0.69 11.85
N SER A 135 21.70 -0.44 12.49
CA SER A 135 23.00 -1.10 12.43
C SER A 135 23.11 -2.06 11.24
N ARG A 136 24.34 -2.43 10.87
CA ARG A 136 24.60 -3.44 9.83
C ARG A 136 24.33 -4.87 10.32
N THR A 137 24.56 -5.14 11.61
CA THR A 137 24.64 -6.50 12.19
C THR A 137 23.56 -6.77 13.23
N GLY A 138 22.61 -5.85 13.45
CA GLY A 138 21.63 -5.92 14.53
C GLY A 138 22.18 -5.57 15.93
N ILE A 139 23.43 -5.12 16.02
CA ILE A 139 24.06 -4.67 17.28
C ILE A 139 24.39 -3.20 17.14
N TYR A 140 23.87 -2.37 18.05
CA TYR A 140 24.16 -0.95 18.08
C TYR A 140 25.64 -0.71 18.43
N LYS A 141 26.39 -0.13 17.49
CA LYS A 141 27.82 0.21 17.69
C LYS A 141 28.15 1.68 17.43
N ASN A 142 27.24 2.46 16.83
CA ASN A 142 27.41 3.88 16.50
C ASN A 142 26.09 4.45 15.90
N ASP A 143 25.77 5.72 16.17
CA ASP A 143 24.57 6.44 15.71
C ASP A 143 24.45 6.64 14.18
N LYS A 144 25.37 6.08 13.39
CA LYS A 144 25.35 6.22 11.93
C LYS A 144 24.51 5.12 11.30
N GLU A 145 23.65 5.52 10.36
CA GLU A 145 22.88 4.61 9.50
C GLU A 145 23.80 3.69 8.70
N LYS A 146 23.85 2.41 9.08
CA LYS A 146 24.67 1.36 8.48
C LYS A 146 23.84 0.19 7.98
N ARG A 147 22.52 0.33 7.86
CA ARG A 147 21.66 -0.71 7.29
C ARG A 147 22.18 -1.14 5.90
N PRO A 148 22.14 -2.45 5.59
CA PRO A 148 22.38 -2.96 4.25
C PRO A 148 21.59 -2.15 3.20
N ILE A 149 22.19 -1.94 2.03
CA ILE A 149 21.60 -1.13 0.95
C ILE A 149 20.18 -1.62 0.62
N PHE A 150 19.98 -2.94 0.55
CA PHE A 150 18.66 -3.52 0.33
C PHE A 150 17.60 -3.04 1.33
N LEU A 151 17.90 -3.03 2.64
CA LEU A 151 16.95 -2.55 3.65
C LEU A 151 16.74 -1.03 3.57
N ARG A 152 17.74 -0.29 3.10
CA ARG A 152 17.63 1.16 2.88
C ARG A 152 16.77 1.51 1.67
N THR A 153 16.77 0.70 0.62
CA THR A 153 15.98 0.95 -0.59
C THR A 153 14.49 0.64 -0.42
N VAL A 154 14.15 -0.25 0.51
CA VAL A 154 12.75 -0.62 0.78
C VAL A 154 11.89 0.58 1.20
N GLY A 155 12.41 1.48 2.04
CA GLY A 155 11.67 2.68 2.46
C GLY A 155 11.26 3.57 1.28
N PRO A 156 12.22 4.11 0.51
CA PRO A 156 11.94 4.93 -0.67
C PRO A 156 11.06 4.25 -1.71
N LEU A 157 11.17 2.92 -1.86
CA LEU A 157 10.31 2.13 -2.75
C LEU A 157 8.83 2.28 -2.41
N TYR A 158 8.47 2.05 -1.14
CA TYR A 158 7.09 2.12 -0.67
C TYR A 158 6.56 3.55 -0.55
N THR A 159 7.47 4.50 -0.30
CA THR A 159 7.14 5.89 0.02
C THR A 159 7.06 6.79 -1.22
N PHE A 160 7.94 6.59 -2.22
CA PHE A 160 8.01 7.46 -3.40
C PHE A 160 7.78 6.70 -4.70
N ILE A 161 8.48 5.58 -4.92
CA ILE A 161 8.40 4.87 -6.21
C ILE A 161 6.98 4.34 -6.45
N PHE A 162 6.36 3.73 -5.43
CA PHE A 162 5.02 3.18 -5.56
C PHE A 162 3.94 4.25 -5.86
N PRO A 163 3.81 5.36 -5.11
CA PRO A 163 2.86 6.41 -5.45
C PRO A 163 3.09 7.01 -6.84
N LEU A 164 4.35 7.18 -7.25
CA LEU A 164 4.68 7.67 -8.59
C LEU A 164 4.22 6.70 -9.68
N LEU A 165 4.46 5.40 -9.50
CA LEU A 165 3.99 4.35 -10.40
C LEU A 165 2.46 4.34 -10.49
N LEU A 166 1.77 4.46 -9.35
CA LEU A 166 0.32 4.51 -9.28
C LEU A 166 -0.24 5.74 -10.02
N CYS A 167 0.34 6.91 -9.82
CA CYS A 167 -0.01 8.12 -10.57
C CYS A 167 0.22 7.95 -12.07
N PHE A 168 1.37 7.41 -12.46
CA PHE A 168 1.69 7.17 -13.87
C PHE A 168 0.66 6.27 -14.56
N ILE A 169 0.35 5.11 -13.97
CA ILE A 169 -0.63 4.16 -14.52
C ILE A 169 -2.03 4.79 -14.56
N THR A 170 -2.43 5.49 -13.50
CA THR A 170 -3.73 6.17 -13.44
C THR A 170 -3.87 7.21 -14.55
N ILE A 171 -2.86 8.08 -14.72
CA ILE A 171 -2.87 9.11 -15.77
C ILE A 171 -2.87 8.48 -17.16
N TRP A 172 -2.06 7.43 -17.37
CA TRP A 172 -2.04 6.72 -18.64
C TRP A 172 -3.41 6.12 -18.97
N LYS A 173 -4.07 5.49 -17.99
CA LYS A 173 -5.43 4.95 -18.17
C LYS A 173 -6.45 6.04 -18.50
N LEU A 174 -6.45 7.16 -17.76
CA LEU A 174 -7.37 8.26 -18.05
C LEU A 174 -7.14 8.85 -19.45
N LYS A 175 -5.90 8.96 -19.91
CA LYS A 175 -5.60 9.44 -21.27
C LYS A 175 -5.98 8.44 -22.36
N SER A 176 -5.94 7.15 -22.07
CA SER A 176 -6.36 6.10 -23.02
C SER A 176 -7.87 6.08 -23.27
N GLN A 177 -8.66 6.71 -22.38
CA GLN A 177 -10.09 6.86 -22.58
C GLN A 177 -10.36 7.99 -23.58
N ASN A 178 -10.88 7.64 -24.75
CA ASN A 178 -11.31 8.65 -25.73
C ASN A 178 -12.52 9.41 -25.16
N LEU A 179 -12.30 10.68 -24.80
CA LEU A 179 -13.33 11.62 -24.36
C LEU A 179 -14.02 12.26 -25.59
N PRO A 180 -15.22 12.84 -25.42
CA PRO A 180 -16.59 12.36 -25.67
C PRO A 180 -17.02 11.98 -27.11
N PRO A 181 -18.23 11.37 -27.28
CA PRO A 181 -19.26 11.14 -26.26
C PRO A 181 -18.93 9.96 -25.34
N ALA A 182 -18.68 10.27 -24.07
CA ALA A 182 -18.21 9.33 -23.06
C ALA A 182 -19.39 8.64 -22.35
N SER A 183 -19.29 7.33 -22.10
CA SER A 183 -20.32 6.56 -21.38
C SER A 183 -20.37 6.93 -19.89
N PRO A 184 -21.49 6.72 -19.17
CA PRO A 184 -21.58 7.00 -17.73
C PRO A 184 -20.47 6.33 -16.90
N MET A 185 -20.02 5.13 -17.30
CA MET A 185 -18.92 4.42 -16.63
C MET A 185 -17.57 5.12 -16.81
N GLN A 186 -17.33 5.77 -17.95
CA GLN A 186 -16.11 6.55 -18.16
C GLN A 186 -16.06 7.80 -17.27
N TYR A 187 -17.20 8.45 -17.01
CA TYR A 187 -17.26 9.54 -16.03
C TYR A 187 -16.99 9.04 -14.61
N PHE A 188 -17.49 7.86 -14.25
CA PHE A 188 -17.18 7.24 -12.97
C PHE A 188 -15.67 6.96 -12.83
N ASP A 189 -15.06 6.33 -13.82
CA ASP A 189 -13.61 6.08 -13.86
C ASP A 189 -12.80 7.38 -13.74
N LEU A 190 -13.24 8.46 -14.42
CA LEU A 190 -12.62 9.77 -14.32
C LEU A 190 -12.66 10.33 -12.89
N ILE A 191 -13.82 10.28 -12.23
CA ILE A 191 -13.97 10.73 -10.84
C ILE A 191 -13.08 9.91 -9.92
N VAL A 192 -13.11 8.58 -10.03
CA VAL A 192 -12.28 7.69 -9.22
C VAL A 192 -10.80 7.96 -9.46
N GLY A 193 -10.39 8.19 -10.71
CA GLY A 193 -9.00 8.53 -11.07
C GLY A 193 -8.54 9.87 -10.50
N ILE A 194 -9.38 10.90 -10.54
CA ILE A 194 -9.09 12.19 -9.90
C ILE A 194 -8.91 12.02 -8.39
N VAL A 195 -9.81 11.27 -7.75
CA VAL A 195 -9.73 10.98 -6.31
C VAL A 195 -8.47 10.20 -5.97
N LEU A 196 -8.10 9.19 -6.76
CA LEU A 196 -6.86 8.42 -6.61
C LEU A 196 -5.62 9.32 -6.69
N ILE A 197 -5.56 10.22 -7.68
CA ILE A 197 -4.46 11.18 -7.83
C ILE A 197 -4.43 12.13 -6.63
N GLY A 198 -5.59 12.62 -6.18
CA GLY A 198 -5.70 13.47 -4.99
C GLY A 198 -5.14 12.80 -3.73
N TYR A 199 -5.52 11.54 -3.47
CA TYR A 199 -4.99 10.77 -2.34
C TYR A 199 -3.48 10.51 -2.46
N ASN A 200 -2.97 10.24 -3.67
CA ASN A 200 -1.53 10.12 -3.91
C ASN A 200 -0.79 11.41 -3.54
N ILE A 201 -1.29 12.56 -3.98
CA ILE A 201 -0.69 13.87 -3.67
C ILE A 201 -0.72 14.12 -2.17
N PHE A 202 -1.85 13.89 -1.48
CA PHE A 202 -1.92 14.05 -0.03
C PHE A 202 -0.94 13.14 0.72
N TYR A 203 -0.80 11.89 0.27
CA TYR A 203 0.18 10.97 0.85
C TYR A 203 1.62 11.47 0.66
N LEU A 204 1.99 11.89 -0.56
CA LEU A 204 3.32 12.43 -0.85
C LEU A 204 3.60 13.73 -0.10
N LEU A 205 2.63 14.63 0.03
CA LEU A 205 2.76 15.84 0.85
C LEU A 205 2.97 15.52 2.33
N TRP A 206 2.26 14.51 2.86
CA TRP A 206 2.47 14.05 4.23
C TRP A 206 3.88 13.50 4.43
N VAL A 207 4.39 12.72 3.47
CA VAL A 207 5.77 12.22 3.47
C VAL A 207 6.79 13.38 3.43
N LEU A 208 6.59 14.36 2.54
CA LEU A 208 7.54 15.47 2.37
C LEU A 208 7.57 16.41 3.57
N LYS A 209 6.43 16.65 4.24
CA LYS A 209 6.38 17.42 5.49
C LYS A 209 7.02 16.71 6.68
N LYS A 210 7.24 15.40 6.56
CA LYS A 210 7.86 14.56 7.58
C LYS A 210 9.39 14.50 7.42
N ALA A 211 9.89 14.57 6.19
CA ALA A 211 11.32 14.54 5.85
C ALA A 211 12.04 15.84 6.24
#